data_AF-A0A9D4IY90-F1
#
_entry.id   AF-A0A9D4IY90-F1
#
_cell.length_a   1.000
_cell.length_b   1.000
_cell.length_c   1.000
_cell.angle_alpha   90.00
_cell.angle_beta   90.00
_cell.angle_gamma   90.00
#
_symmetry.space_group_name_H-M   'P 1'
#
loop_
_entity.id
_entity.type
_entity.pdbx_description
1 polymer ?
#
loop_
_entity_poly.entity_id
_entity_poly.type
_entity_poly.pdbx_seq_one_letter_code
_entity_poly.pdbx_strand_id
1 'polypeptide(L)'
;MVYGMNAVHGSEETMVYGMNAVPRSEKTMVYGVNAVHGSEETMVYGMNAVYGSEETMVYGMNAVHGSEETIVYGMNAVHGSEETMVYGINTVYG
;
A
#
# COMPACT_ATOMS: atom_id res chain seq x y z
N MET A 1 -2.51 -16.85 -0.14
CA MET A 1 -3.21 -16.20 -1.28
C MET A 1 -4.71 -16.19 -1.00
N VAL A 2 -5.38 -15.05 -1.17
CA VAL A 2 -6.80 -14.84 -0.84
C VAL A 2 -7.52 -14.13 -1.98
N TYR A 3 -8.71 -14.60 -2.33
CA TYR A 3 -9.60 -13.97 -3.32
C TYR A 3 -10.92 -13.58 -2.66
N GLY A 4 -11.40 -12.37 -2.91
CA GLY A 4 -12.73 -11.97 -2.44
C GLY A 4 -13.01 -10.49 -2.56
N MET A 5 -14.28 -10.12 -2.45
CA MET A 5 -14.68 -8.71 -2.47
C MET A 5 -14.11 -7.96 -1.26
N ASN A 6 -14.14 -8.60 -0.09
CA ASN A 6 -13.54 -8.12 1.15
C ASN A 6 -12.66 -9.24 1.72
N ALA A 7 -11.39 -8.95 1.97
CA ALA A 7 -10.45 -9.94 2.49
C ALA A 7 -9.71 -9.39 3.73
N VAL A 8 -9.74 -10.16 4.81
CA VAL A 8 -8.92 -9.94 6.01
C VAL A 8 -8.18 -11.24 6.26
N HIS A 9 -6.85 -11.19 6.27
CA HIS A 9 -6.01 -12.38 6.36
C HIS A 9 -4.69 -12.05 7.02
N GLY A 10 -4.15 -12.98 7.81
CA GLY A 10 -2.82 -12.83 8.38
C GLY A 10 -2.02 -14.12 8.31
N SER A 11 -0.78 -13.98 7.88
CA SER A 11 0.26 -15.00 7.72
C SER A 11 1.61 -14.29 7.69
N GLU A 12 2.72 -15.02 7.54
CA GLU A 12 4.03 -14.40 7.34
C GLU A 12 4.08 -13.64 6.00
N GLU A 13 3.59 -14.27 4.93
CA GLU A 13 3.42 -13.64 3.62
C GLU A 13 1.95 -13.72 3.16
N THR A 14 1.41 -12.60 2.65
CA THR A 14 0.04 -12.57 2.12
C THR A 14 -0.02 -12.00 0.72
N MET A 15 -0.78 -12.66 -0.16
CA MET A 15 -1.19 -12.12 -1.45
C MET A 15 -2.73 -12.05 -1.53
N VAL A 16 -3.28 -10.87 -1.80
CA VAL A 16 -4.74 -10.63 -1.86
C VAL A 16 -5.16 -10.10 -3.22
N TYR A 17 -6.23 -10.68 -3.78
CA TYR A 17 -6.96 -10.16 -4.93
C TYR A 17 -8.38 -9.81 -4.52
N GLY A 18 -8.75 -8.52 -4.58
CA GLY A 18 -10.08 -8.12 -4.09
C GLY A 18 -10.40 -6.65 -4.22
N MET A 19 -11.64 -6.27 -3.92
CA MET A 19 -12.04 -4.86 -3.96
C MET A 19 -11.51 -4.10 -2.73
N ASN A 20 -11.67 -4.68 -1.54
CA ASN A 20 -11.14 -4.15 -0.29
C ASN A 20 -10.28 -5.21 0.42
N ALA A 21 -9.07 -4.84 0.81
CA ALA A 21 -8.13 -5.76 1.46
C ALA A 21 -7.53 -5.15 2.73
N VAL A 22 -7.51 -5.95 3.81
CA VAL A 22 -6.83 -5.65 5.07
C VAL A 22 -5.96 -6.84 5.51
N PRO A 23 -4.85 -7.11 4.81
CA PRO A 23 -3.89 -8.13 5.22
C PRO A 23 -3.06 -7.67 6.42
N ARG A 24 -2.54 -8.64 7.18
CA ARG A 24 -1.60 -8.42 8.27
C ARG A 24 -0.50 -9.49 8.24
N SER A 25 0.63 -9.13 7.64
CA SER A 25 1.77 -10.03 7.36
C SER A 25 3.07 -9.25 7.43
N GLU A 26 4.22 -9.92 7.48
CA GLU A 26 5.53 -9.26 7.33
C GLU A 26 5.72 -8.77 5.89
N LYS A 27 5.31 -9.60 4.92
CA LYS A 27 5.30 -9.24 3.49
C LYS A 27 3.91 -9.31 2.91
N THR A 28 3.51 -8.24 2.22
CA THR A 28 2.16 -8.16 1.63
C THR A 28 2.18 -7.71 0.18
N MET A 29 1.44 -8.43 -0.66
CA MET A 29 1.05 -7.98 -2.00
C MET A 29 -0.47 -7.88 -2.15
N VAL A 30 -0.97 -6.72 -2.56
CA VAL A 30 -2.41 -6.48 -2.78
C VAL A 30 -2.67 -6.04 -4.21
N TYR A 31 -3.62 -6.72 -4.86
CA TYR A 31 -4.23 -6.31 -6.12
C TYR A 31 -5.70 -5.97 -5.87
N GLY A 32 -6.07 -4.69 -5.93
CA GLY A 32 -7.42 -4.30 -5.57
C GLY A 32 -7.80 -2.85 -5.80
N VAL A 33 -8.96 -2.44 -5.28
CA VAL A 33 -9.41 -1.03 -5.39
C VAL A 33 -8.95 -0.25 -4.19
N ASN A 34 -9.22 -0.75 -2.98
CA ASN A 34 -8.84 -0.14 -1.72
C ASN A 34 -8.01 -1.12 -0.88
N ALA A 35 -6.85 -0.66 -0.40
CA ALA A 35 -6.00 -1.43 0.50
C ALA A 35 -5.71 -0.63 1.77
N VAL A 36 -5.82 -1.29 2.93
CA VAL A 36 -5.35 -0.75 4.21
C VAL A 36 -4.51 -1.82 4.89
N HIS A 37 -3.26 -1.54 5.25
CA HIS A 37 -2.47 -2.54 5.98
C HIS A 37 -1.31 -1.94 6.77
N GLY A 38 -0.63 -2.78 7.55
CA GLY A 38 0.75 -2.53 7.97
C GLY A 38 1.56 -3.82 7.99
N SER A 39 2.79 -3.75 7.49
CA SER A 39 3.75 -4.85 7.33
C SER A 39 5.18 -4.30 7.36
N GLU A 40 6.22 -5.13 7.24
CA GLU A 40 7.58 -4.63 7.02
C GLU A 40 7.75 -4.21 5.55
N GLU A 41 7.30 -5.07 4.62
CA GLU A 41 7.38 -4.83 3.18
C GLU A 41 6.00 -4.88 2.51
N THR A 42 5.75 -3.92 1.62
CA THR A 42 4.43 -3.71 1.01
C THR A 42 4.51 -3.46 -0.48
N MET A 43 3.67 -4.16 -1.23
CA MET A 43 3.37 -3.82 -2.62
C MET A 43 1.87 -3.74 -2.89
N VAL A 44 1.40 -2.59 -3.38
CA VAL A 44 -0.02 -2.37 -3.71
C VAL A 44 -0.19 -1.98 -5.16
N TYR A 45 -1.08 -2.69 -5.84
CA TYR A 45 -1.64 -2.31 -7.14
C TYR A 45 -3.12 -2.01 -6.95
N GLY A 46 -3.51 -0.73 -6.97
CA GLY A 46 -4.91 -0.36 -6.77
C GLY A 46 -5.26 1.11 -6.90
N MET A 47 -6.50 1.49 -6.63
CA MET A 47 -6.91 2.89 -6.76
C MET A 47 -6.53 3.73 -5.54
N ASN A 48 -6.84 3.24 -4.34
CA ASN A 48 -6.58 3.93 -3.07
C ASN A 48 -5.83 3.00 -2.13
N ALA A 49 -4.76 3.51 -1.51
CA ALA A 49 -3.97 2.75 -0.56
C ALA A 49 -3.68 3.60 0.69
N VAL A 50 -3.85 3.00 1.87
CA VAL A 50 -3.40 3.55 3.15
C VAL A 50 -2.50 2.52 3.82
N TYR A 51 -1.27 2.87 4.13
CA TYR A 51 -0.29 1.89 4.60
C TYR A 51 0.73 2.49 5.55
N GLY A 52 1.28 1.65 6.42
CA GLY A 52 2.48 1.95 7.19
C GLY A 52 3.38 0.73 7.24
N SER A 53 4.62 0.89 6.83
CA SER A 53 5.62 -0.18 6.77
C SER A 53 7.04 0.38 6.85
N GLU A 54 8.08 -0.44 6.81
CA GLU A 54 9.44 0.07 6.61
C GLU A 54 9.63 0.45 5.14
N GLU A 55 9.27 -0.46 4.23
CA GLU A 55 9.35 -0.26 2.79
C GLU A 55 7.97 -0.38 2.12
N THR A 56 7.61 0.59 1.26
CA THR A 56 6.41 0.45 0.42
C THR A 56 6.65 0.82 -1.05
N MET A 57 6.06 0.03 -1.95
CA MET A 57 5.80 0.39 -3.34
C MET A 57 4.31 0.41 -3.67
N VAL A 58 3.82 1.52 -4.23
CA VAL A 58 2.42 1.65 -4.69
C VAL A 58 2.32 2.04 -6.15
N TYR A 59 1.45 1.32 -6.85
CA TYR A 59 0.94 1.67 -8.17
C TYR A 59 -0.56 1.97 -8.04
N GLY A 60 -0.93 3.25 -8.12
CA GLY A 60 -2.33 3.61 -7.92
C GLY A 60 -2.71 5.06 -8.17
N MET A 61 -3.94 5.45 -7.83
CA MET A 61 -4.37 6.85 -7.99
C MET A 61 -4.04 7.68 -6.76
N ASN A 62 -4.39 7.20 -5.57
CA ASN A 62 -4.22 7.91 -4.31
C ASN A 62 -3.50 7.03 -3.29
N ALA A 63 -2.47 7.59 -2.65
CA ALA A 63 -1.71 6.91 -1.61
C ALA A 63 -1.57 7.81 -0.37
N VAL A 64 -1.77 7.24 0.81
CA VAL A 64 -1.48 7.87 2.11
C VAL A 64 -0.58 6.95 2.91
N HIS A 65 0.56 7.43 3.37
CA HIS A 65 1.52 6.56 4.05
C HIS A 65 2.43 7.21 5.08
N GLY A 66 2.96 6.38 5.96
CA GLY A 66 4.12 6.68 6.80
C GLY A 66 5.03 5.45 6.85
N SER A 67 6.26 5.59 6.38
CA SER A 67 7.26 4.52 6.32
C SER A 67 8.68 5.08 6.46
N GLU A 68 9.71 4.25 6.42
CA GLU A 68 11.08 4.75 6.25
C GLU A 68 11.32 5.09 4.77
N GLU A 69 11.01 4.15 3.87
CA GLU A 69 11.17 4.29 2.43
C GLU A 69 9.85 4.07 1.68
N THR A 70 9.52 4.95 0.72
CA THR A 70 8.37 4.73 -0.18
C THR A 70 8.62 5.16 -1.62
N ILE A 71 8.12 4.34 -2.55
CA ILE A 71 7.97 4.69 -3.97
C ILE A 71 6.48 4.66 -4.36
N VAL A 72 5.97 5.79 -4.88
CA VAL A 72 4.59 5.89 -5.40
C VAL A 72 4.61 6.20 -6.90
N TYR A 73 3.91 5.38 -7.67
CA TYR A 73 3.51 5.66 -9.04
C TYR A 73 2.01 5.96 -9.06
N GLY A 74 1.63 7.23 -9.14
CA GLY A 74 0.21 7.60 -9.03
C GLY A 74 -0.12 9.06 -9.21
N MET A 75 -1.38 9.45 -8.99
CA MET A 75 -1.80 10.85 -9.17
C MET A 75 -1.54 11.69 -7.93
N ASN A 76 -1.95 11.19 -6.76
CA ASN A 76 -1.89 11.92 -5.50
C ASN A 76 -1.21 11.08 -4.40
N ALA A 77 -0.27 11.69 -3.68
CA ALA A 77 0.38 11.07 -2.54
C ALA A 77 0.41 12.02 -1.33
N VAL A 78 0.16 11.48 -0.15
CA VAL A 78 0.44 12.14 1.13
C VAL A 78 1.39 11.24 1.89
N HIS A 79 2.50 11.79 2.39
CA HIS A 79 3.49 10.99 3.09
C HIS A 79 4.06 11.67 4.34
N GLY A 80 4.53 10.85 5.28
CA GLY A 80 5.37 11.25 6.42
C GLY A 80 6.48 10.23 6.63
N SER A 81 7.39 10.13 5.66
CA SER A 81 8.48 9.13 5.57
C SER A 81 9.83 9.83 5.40
N GLU A 82 10.92 9.18 5.79
CA GLU A 82 12.27 9.76 5.69
C GLU A 82 12.73 9.87 4.22
N GLU A 83 12.52 8.80 3.45
CA GLU A 83 12.87 8.75 2.03
C GLU A 83 11.63 8.49 1.17
N THR A 84 11.39 9.34 0.16
CA THR A 84 10.19 9.21 -0.68
C THR A 84 10.43 9.64 -2.11
N MET A 85 9.95 8.79 -3.03
CA MET A 85 9.97 9.03 -4.46
C MET A 85 8.57 8.93 -5.03
N VAL A 86 8.04 10.05 -5.55
CA VAL A 86 6.71 10.08 -6.16
C VAL A 86 6.81 10.41 -7.64
N TYR A 87 6.30 9.49 -8.45
CA TYR A 87 6.03 9.67 -9.87
C TYR A 87 4.56 10.00 -10.04
N GLY A 88 4.21 11.28 -9.83
CA GLY A 88 2.83 11.72 -9.80
C GLY A 88 2.62 13.22 -9.96
N ILE A 89 1.36 13.64 -9.79
CA ILE A 89 0.95 15.03 -10.05
C ILE A 89 1.01 15.85 -8.77
N ASN A 90 0.39 15.36 -7.69
CA ASN A 90 0.30 16.09 -6.42
C ASN A 90 0.93 15.26 -5.30
N THR A 91 1.88 15.86 -4.57
CA THR A 91 2.48 15.24 -3.38
C THR A 91 2.45 16.21 -2.22
N VAL A 92 2.02 15.72 -1.06
CA VAL A 92 2.09 16.45 0.22
C VAL A 92 3.07 15.73 1.15
N TYR A 93 4.00 16.51 1.68
CA TYR A 93 5.03 16.09 2.63
C TYR A 93 4.57 16.54 4.02
N GLY A 94 4.43 15.59 4.95
CA GLY A 94 4.02 15.79 6.34
C GLY A 94 5.19 15.85 7.31
#